data_AF-A0A1A8AR03-F1
#
_entry.id   AF-A0A1A8AR03-F1
#
_cell.length_a   1.000
_cell.length_b   1.000
_cell.length_c   1.000
_cell.angle_alpha   90.00
_cell.angle_beta   90.00
_cell.angle_gamma   90.00
#
_symmetry.space_group_name_H-M   'P 1'
#
loop_
_entity.id
_entity.type
_entity.pdbx_description
1 polymer ?
#
loop_
_entity_poly.entity_id
_entity_poly.type
_entity_poly.pdbx_seq_one_letter_code
_entity_poly.pdbx_strand_id
1 'polypeptide(L)'
;GCKGFFRRTIRLKLVYDHCDLHCRIHKKSRNKCQYCRFQKCLNVGMSHNAIRFGRMPQAEKDKLLAEFSSDMEHLHPEAADLRALARHLYEAYLKHFPLTKAKARAILSGKTGEKVPFVIHDMKSLMEGEQFINCRQVPVPDHQQQISPVTAGLGGYPEAYLGTDCGALGTNLSAQTPDMVELRFFHSCQSRSAEAVREVTEFAKSIPGFIELDLNDQVTLLKYGVIEVLIIMMSPLMNKDGTLISYGQIFMTREFLKSLRKPFCQMMEPKFEFSVKFNTLELDDSDMALFLAVIILSGDRPGLLNVKPIEQLQETVLHSLELQLKLNHPDSLQLFAKLLQKMTDLRQIVTDHVHLIELLKKTEVDMFLHPLLQEIMKDLY
;
A
#
# COMPACT_ATOMS: atom_id res chain seq x y z
N GLY A 1 14.47 3.68 -20.54
CA GLY A 1 13.09 4.24 -20.57
C GLY A 1 12.60 4.44 -22.00
N CYS A 2 11.31 4.76 -22.22
CA CYS A 2 10.78 5.04 -23.57
C CYS A 2 11.41 6.29 -24.22
N LYS A 3 11.71 7.34 -23.44
CA LYS A 3 12.49 8.51 -23.90
C LYS A 3 13.83 8.13 -24.55
N GLY A 4 14.61 7.30 -23.87
CA GLY A 4 15.92 6.85 -24.37
C GLY A 4 15.80 5.94 -25.59
N PHE A 5 14.78 5.08 -25.63
CA PHE A 5 14.46 4.25 -26.78
C PHE A 5 14.11 5.10 -28.00
N PHE A 6 13.15 6.02 -27.87
CA PHE A 6 12.74 6.94 -28.95
C PHE A 6 13.90 7.76 -29.49
N ARG A 7 14.67 8.41 -28.59
CA ARG A 7 15.85 9.20 -28.97
C ARG A 7 16.88 8.36 -29.73
N ARG A 8 17.10 7.10 -29.34
CA ARG A 8 18.04 6.20 -30.01
C ARG A 8 17.51 5.79 -31.39
N THR A 9 16.24 5.39 -31.48
CA THR A 9 15.59 5.04 -32.75
C THR A 9 15.74 6.16 -33.77
N ILE A 10 15.45 7.40 -33.36
CA ILE A 10 15.52 8.55 -34.25
C ILE A 10 16.98 8.92 -34.61
N ARG A 11 17.88 9.02 -33.62
CA ARG A 11 19.28 9.41 -33.85
C ARG A 11 20.03 8.42 -34.75
N LEU A 12 19.76 7.14 -34.58
CA LEU A 12 20.42 6.07 -35.34
C LEU A 12 19.61 5.64 -36.57
N LYS A 13 18.47 6.29 -36.86
CA LYS A 13 17.56 5.94 -37.95
C LYS A 13 17.24 4.44 -38.00
N LEU A 14 16.94 3.85 -36.84
CA LEU A 14 16.64 2.42 -36.74
C LEU A 14 15.28 2.13 -37.37
N VAL A 15 15.25 1.13 -38.25
CA VAL A 15 14.04 0.55 -38.82
C VAL A 15 13.79 -0.78 -38.14
N TYR A 16 12.55 -1.04 -37.74
CA TYR A 16 12.14 -2.28 -37.09
C TYR A 16 11.19 -3.05 -38.01
N ASP A 17 11.31 -4.37 -38.03
CA ASP A 17 10.43 -5.23 -38.80
C ASP A 17 8.96 -5.03 -38.40
N HIS A 18 8.09 -4.98 -39.41
CA HIS A 18 6.66 -4.78 -39.22
C HIS A 18 6.07 -5.88 -38.33
N CYS A 19 5.17 -5.51 -37.42
CA CYS A 19 4.48 -6.45 -36.55
C CYS A 19 2.96 -6.26 -36.66
N ASP A 20 2.28 -7.26 -37.22
CA ASP A 20 0.83 -7.27 -37.41
C ASP A 20 0.04 -7.62 -36.15
N LEU A 21 0.72 -8.04 -35.08
CA LEU A 21 0.10 -8.52 -33.85
C LEU A 21 -0.40 -7.40 -32.92
N HIS A 22 -0.20 -6.12 -33.30
CA HIS A 22 -0.63 -4.95 -32.54
C HIS A 22 -0.32 -5.07 -31.04
N CYS A 23 0.93 -5.42 -30.72
CA CYS A 23 1.32 -5.82 -29.37
C CYS A 23 1.01 -4.73 -28.33
N ARG A 24 0.37 -5.13 -27.22
CA ARG A 24 0.15 -4.22 -26.07
C ARG A 24 1.45 -3.90 -25.35
N ILE A 25 1.80 -2.62 -25.31
CA ILE A 25 3.04 -2.10 -24.73
C ILE A 25 2.79 -1.53 -23.32
N HIS A 26 3.26 -2.26 -22.31
CA HIS A 26 3.21 -1.91 -20.88
C HIS A 26 4.62 -1.94 -20.25
N LYS A 27 4.77 -1.49 -19.00
CA LYS A 27 6.08 -1.34 -18.34
C LYS A 27 6.95 -2.62 -18.39
N LYS A 28 6.33 -3.79 -18.25
CA LYS A 28 6.98 -5.12 -18.30
C LYS A 28 7.15 -5.65 -19.73
N SER A 29 6.19 -5.42 -20.62
CA SER A 29 6.21 -5.97 -22.00
C SER A 29 6.89 -5.06 -23.02
N ARG A 30 7.19 -3.80 -22.69
CA ARG A 30 7.65 -2.79 -23.67
C ARG A 30 8.97 -3.12 -24.36
N ASN A 31 9.73 -4.10 -23.90
CA ASN A 31 10.97 -4.52 -24.56
C ASN A 31 10.78 -5.72 -25.51
N LYS A 32 9.57 -6.29 -25.61
CA LYS A 32 9.30 -7.50 -26.42
C LYS A 32 9.18 -7.24 -27.91
N CYS A 33 8.54 -6.14 -28.31
CA CYS A 33 8.37 -5.77 -29.72
C CYS A 33 8.81 -4.31 -29.92
N GLN A 34 9.91 -4.10 -30.66
CA GLN A 34 10.46 -2.77 -30.91
C GLN A 34 9.59 -1.95 -31.86
N TYR A 35 8.99 -2.59 -32.87
CA TYR A 35 8.06 -1.96 -33.82
C TYR A 35 6.84 -1.39 -33.12
N CYS A 36 6.02 -2.21 -32.46
CA CYS A 36 4.81 -1.75 -31.75
C CYS A 36 5.15 -0.75 -30.64
N ARG A 37 6.31 -0.88 -29.99
CA ARG A 37 6.78 0.11 -29.00
C ARG A 37 7.06 1.46 -29.64
N PHE A 38 7.75 1.49 -30.78
CA PHE A 38 8.04 2.73 -31.49
C PHE A 38 6.78 3.36 -32.04
N GLN A 39 5.88 2.55 -32.62
CA GLN A 39 4.58 3.03 -33.08
C GLN A 39 3.76 3.62 -31.93
N LYS A 40 3.71 2.97 -30.75
CA LYS A 40 3.04 3.55 -29.58
C LYS A 40 3.68 4.87 -29.16
N CYS A 41 5.02 4.98 -29.17
CA CYS A 41 5.70 6.24 -28.88
C CYS A 41 5.27 7.38 -29.82
N LEU A 42 5.15 7.11 -31.12
CA LEU A 42 4.64 8.09 -32.10
C LEU A 42 3.17 8.45 -31.83
N ASN A 43 2.32 7.45 -31.62
CA ASN A 43 0.88 7.64 -31.41
C ASN A 43 0.57 8.45 -30.13
N VAL A 44 1.40 8.35 -29.08
CA VAL A 44 1.25 9.17 -27.86
C VAL A 44 1.92 10.55 -27.98
N GLY A 45 2.34 10.95 -29.18
CA GLY A 45 2.84 12.29 -29.47
C GLY A 45 4.34 12.50 -29.27
N MET A 46 5.17 11.45 -29.14
CA MET A 46 6.62 11.66 -29.16
C MET A 46 7.06 12.09 -30.56
N SER A 47 7.56 13.31 -30.67
CA SER A 47 7.98 13.91 -31.94
C SER A 47 9.48 14.22 -31.94
N HIS A 48 10.11 14.03 -33.10
CA HIS A 48 11.49 14.48 -33.35
C HIS A 48 11.62 16.00 -33.19
N ASN A 49 10.60 16.75 -33.62
CA ASN A 49 10.61 18.21 -33.61
C ASN A 49 10.42 18.78 -32.18
N ALA A 50 9.96 17.95 -31.24
CA ALA A 50 9.80 18.30 -29.82
C ALA A 50 11.01 17.88 -28.95
N ILE A 51 12.10 17.38 -29.56
CA ILE A 51 13.33 17.04 -28.83
C ILE A 51 14.05 18.34 -28.44
N ARG A 52 13.74 18.86 -27.25
CA ARG A 52 14.48 19.99 -26.67
C ARG A 52 15.90 19.57 -26.27
N PHE A 53 16.91 20.19 -26.86
CA PHE A 53 18.30 20.06 -26.46
C PHE A 53 18.57 21.00 -25.28
N GLY A 54 18.31 20.56 -24.04
CA GLY A 54 18.62 21.34 -22.83
C GLY A 54 17.74 21.07 -21.61
N ARG A 55 18.04 21.75 -20.50
CA ARG A 55 17.14 21.86 -19.34
C ARG A 55 16.10 22.93 -19.65
N MET A 56 14.82 22.54 -19.62
CA MET A 56 13.69 23.46 -19.78
C MET A 56 13.65 24.42 -18.57
N PRO A 57 13.51 25.74 -18.77
CA PRO A 57 13.28 26.69 -17.69
C PRO A 57 12.01 26.30 -16.91
N GLN A 58 12.07 26.39 -15.58
CA GLN A 58 10.97 25.95 -14.70
C GLN A 58 9.64 26.63 -15.04
N ALA A 59 9.66 27.93 -15.36
CA ALA A 59 8.47 28.67 -15.81
C ALA A 59 7.83 28.09 -17.08
N GLU A 60 8.62 27.56 -18.01
CA GLU A 60 8.10 26.98 -19.26
C GLU A 60 7.53 25.58 -19.04
N LYS A 61 8.10 24.84 -18.07
CA LYS A 61 7.54 23.58 -17.58
C LYS A 61 6.20 23.80 -16.90
N ASP A 62 6.12 24.81 -16.04
CA ASP A 62 4.90 25.16 -15.31
C ASP A 62 3.81 25.67 -16.27
N LYS A 63 4.20 26.41 -17.32
CA LYS A 63 3.28 26.82 -18.38
C LYS A 63 2.72 25.65 -19.19
N LEU A 64 3.55 24.68 -19.57
CA LEU A 64 3.09 23.46 -20.26
C LEU A 64 2.21 22.57 -19.37
N LEU A 65 2.49 22.52 -18.07
CA LEU A 65 1.64 21.82 -17.09
C LEU A 65 0.29 22.54 -16.94
N ALA A 66 0.27 23.87 -16.95
CA ALA A 66 -0.95 24.67 -16.92
C ALA A 66 -1.80 24.47 -18.19
N GLU A 67 -1.17 24.44 -19.38
CA GLU A 67 -1.85 24.17 -20.65
C GLU A 67 -2.45 22.75 -20.70
N PHE A 68 -1.74 21.74 -20.16
CA PHE A 68 -2.28 20.38 -20.03
C PHE A 68 -3.42 20.29 -18.99
N SER A 69 -3.34 21.07 -17.90
CA SER A 69 -4.42 21.17 -16.91
C SER A 69 -5.66 21.85 -17.51
N SER A 70 -5.51 22.89 -18.33
CA SER A 70 -6.64 23.56 -18.98
C SER A 70 -7.35 22.66 -20.00
N ASP A 71 -6.61 21.83 -20.76
CA ASP A 71 -7.20 20.84 -21.67
C ASP A 71 -8.01 19.76 -20.90
N MET A 72 -7.60 19.45 -19.66
CA MET A 72 -8.34 18.56 -18.75
C MET A 72 -9.47 19.26 -17.99
N GLU A 73 -9.44 20.59 -17.85
CA GLU A 73 -10.51 21.41 -17.25
C GLU A 73 -11.70 21.63 -18.20
N HIS A 74 -11.52 21.40 -19.51
CA HIS A 74 -12.63 21.35 -20.48
C HIS A 74 -13.55 20.12 -20.32
N LEU A 75 -13.25 19.21 -19.39
CA LEU A 75 -14.15 18.14 -18.97
C LEU A 75 -15.25 18.71 -18.05
N HIS A 76 -16.51 18.33 -18.31
CA HIS A 76 -17.74 18.71 -17.59
C HIS A 76 -17.53 19.01 -16.08
N PRO A 77 -18.20 20.03 -15.47
CA PRO A 77 -17.99 20.43 -14.07
C PRO A 77 -17.99 19.27 -13.05
N GLU A 78 -18.89 18.32 -13.25
CA GLU A 78 -18.98 17.08 -12.46
C GLU A 78 -17.68 16.27 -12.45
N ALA A 79 -16.94 16.23 -13.56
CA ALA A 79 -15.64 15.57 -13.64
C ALA A 79 -14.52 16.37 -12.95
N ALA A 80 -14.68 17.68 -12.71
CA ALA A 80 -13.75 18.46 -11.91
C ALA A 80 -13.88 18.13 -10.41
N ASP A 81 -15.11 18.02 -9.91
CA ASP A 81 -15.40 17.65 -8.53
C ASP A 81 -14.91 16.22 -8.22
N LEU A 82 -15.17 15.26 -9.10
CA LEU A 82 -14.68 13.89 -8.95
C LEU A 82 -13.15 13.81 -8.93
N ARG A 83 -12.44 14.65 -9.70
CA ARG A 83 -10.97 14.73 -9.66
C ARG A 83 -10.47 15.40 -8.38
N ALA A 84 -11.18 16.40 -7.87
CA ALA A 84 -10.85 17.02 -6.60
C ALA A 84 -10.96 16.02 -5.44
N LEU A 85 -12.04 15.22 -5.42
CA LEU A 85 -12.21 14.13 -4.46
C LEU A 85 -11.07 13.09 -4.57
N ALA A 86 -10.70 12.67 -5.78
CA ALA A 86 -9.60 11.75 -6.01
C ALA A 86 -8.26 12.28 -5.44
N ARG A 87 -7.95 13.56 -5.67
CA ARG A 87 -6.74 14.20 -5.13
C ARG A 87 -6.78 14.26 -3.60
N HIS A 88 -7.91 14.69 -3.02
CA HIS A 88 -8.10 14.78 -1.58
C HIS A 88 -7.88 13.42 -0.89
N LEU A 89 -8.50 12.37 -1.41
CA LEU A 89 -8.33 11.02 -0.86
C LEU A 89 -6.91 10.47 -1.06
N TYR A 90 -6.26 10.78 -2.19
CA TYR A 90 -4.87 10.41 -2.40
C TYR A 90 -3.93 11.11 -1.40
N GLU A 91 -4.13 12.40 -1.12
CA GLU A 91 -3.35 13.14 -0.13
C GLU A 91 -3.58 12.59 1.29
N ALA A 92 -4.83 12.29 1.65
CA ALA A 92 -5.16 11.64 2.92
C ALA A 92 -4.51 10.25 3.03
N TYR A 93 -4.50 9.46 1.95
CA TYR A 93 -3.83 8.17 1.88
C TYR A 93 -2.32 8.30 2.16
N LEU A 94 -1.64 9.24 1.49
CA LEU A 94 -0.21 9.47 1.68
C LEU A 94 0.13 9.95 3.11
N LYS A 95 -0.77 10.71 3.72
CA LYS A 95 -0.62 11.22 5.09
C LYS A 95 -0.71 10.11 6.13
N HIS A 96 -1.71 9.25 6.01
CA HIS A 96 -2.03 8.26 7.05
C HIS A 96 -1.33 6.92 6.86
N PHE A 97 -0.88 6.59 5.65
CA PHE A 97 -0.22 5.32 5.36
C PHE A 97 1.25 5.51 4.95
N PRO A 98 2.21 5.33 5.87
CA PRO A 98 3.60 5.70 5.64
C PRO A 98 4.31 4.84 4.58
N LEU A 99 3.97 3.55 4.49
CA LEU A 99 4.52 2.61 3.51
C LEU A 99 3.55 2.41 2.34
N THR A 100 3.63 3.32 1.36
CA THR A 100 2.80 3.28 0.15
C THR A 100 3.22 2.16 -0.80
N LYS A 101 2.36 1.83 -1.78
CA LYS A 101 2.68 0.88 -2.85
C LYS A 101 3.91 1.32 -3.64
N ALA A 102 4.05 2.59 -3.97
CA ALA A 102 5.24 3.09 -4.65
C ALA A 102 6.53 2.81 -3.86
N LYS A 103 6.53 3.08 -2.54
CA LYS A 103 7.68 2.80 -1.66
C LYS A 103 7.96 1.30 -1.54
N ALA A 104 6.93 0.49 -1.28
CA ALA A 104 7.04 -0.96 -1.19
C ALA A 104 7.60 -1.58 -2.48
N ARG A 105 7.15 -1.12 -3.65
CA ARG A 105 7.66 -1.60 -4.95
C ARG A 105 9.09 -1.15 -5.24
N ALA A 106 9.51 0.01 -4.75
CA ALA A 106 10.90 0.42 -4.85
C ALA A 106 11.81 -0.55 -4.07
N ILE A 107 11.42 -0.89 -2.84
CA ILE A 107 12.12 -1.85 -1.98
C ILE A 107 12.15 -3.23 -2.62
N LEU A 108 10.99 -3.80 -2.98
CA LEU A 108 10.87 -5.14 -3.57
C LEU A 108 11.56 -5.29 -4.93
N SER A 109 11.85 -4.20 -5.64
CA SER A 109 12.56 -4.23 -6.92
C SER A 109 14.05 -3.90 -6.81
N GLY A 110 14.58 -3.75 -5.59
CA GLY A 110 15.99 -3.42 -5.34
C GLY A 110 16.39 -2.05 -5.87
N LYS A 111 15.44 -1.11 -5.97
CA LYS A 111 15.69 0.25 -6.49
C LYS A 111 15.90 1.29 -5.38
N THR A 112 15.83 0.87 -4.13
CA THR A 112 16.21 1.70 -2.98
C THR A 112 17.73 1.68 -2.85
N GLY A 113 18.36 2.85 -2.92
CA GLY A 113 19.80 2.99 -3.10
C GLY A 113 20.67 2.50 -1.94
N GLU A 114 20.15 2.37 -0.71
CA GLU A 114 21.04 2.22 0.45
C GLU A 114 20.57 1.27 1.57
N LYS A 115 19.31 0.82 1.62
CA LYS A 115 18.83 -0.12 2.65
C LYS A 115 18.07 -1.28 2.02
N VAL A 116 18.71 -2.45 2.02
CA VAL A 116 18.09 -3.74 1.67
C VAL A 116 17.36 -4.27 2.91
N PRO A 117 16.13 -4.78 2.79
CA PRO A 117 15.42 -5.35 3.94
C PRO A 117 16.18 -6.54 4.53
N PHE A 118 16.17 -6.65 5.86
CA PHE A 118 16.62 -7.85 6.55
C PHE A 118 15.70 -9.02 6.18
N VAL A 119 16.25 -10.18 5.82
CA VAL A 119 15.46 -11.31 5.32
C VAL A 119 15.21 -12.31 6.43
N ILE A 120 13.95 -12.61 6.71
CA ILE A 120 13.56 -13.69 7.62
C ILE A 120 13.09 -14.90 6.81
N HIS A 121 13.81 -16.01 6.94
CA HIS A 121 13.56 -17.25 6.20
C HIS A 121 13.63 -18.52 7.04
N ASP A 122 13.95 -18.41 8.33
CA ASP A 122 13.98 -19.50 9.30
C ASP A 122 13.85 -18.95 10.74
N MET A 123 13.80 -19.84 11.74
CA MET A 123 13.68 -19.43 13.14
C MET A 123 14.89 -18.65 13.65
N LYS A 124 16.09 -18.91 13.11
CA LYS A 124 17.31 -18.21 13.51
C LYS A 124 17.25 -16.74 13.08
N SER A 125 16.95 -16.50 11.81
CA SER A 125 16.75 -15.16 11.26
C SER A 125 15.57 -14.45 11.90
N LEU A 126 14.50 -15.16 12.31
CA LEU A 126 13.39 -14.56 13.07
C LEU A 126 13.87 -14.01 14.42
N MET A 127 14.68 -14.77 15.17
CA MET A 127 15.24 -14.32 16.45
C MET A 127 16.19 -13.13 16.27
N GLU A 128 17.06 -13.15 15.25
CA GLU A 128 17.96 -12.02 14.92
C GLU A 128 17.18 -10.76 14.49
N GLY A 129 16.02 -10.96 13.87
CA GLY A 129 15.13 -9.92 13.37
C GLY A 129 14.21 -9.29 14.42
N GLU A 130 14.14 -9.83 15.64
CA GLU A 130 13.16 -9.43 16.67
C GLU A 130 13.21 -7.92 17.00
N GLN A 131 14.42 -7.35 17.02
CA GLN A 131 14.65 -5.91 17.23
C GLN A 131 14.00 -5.02 16.17
N PHE A 132 13.88 -5.50 14.93
CA PHE A 132 13.27 -4.77 13.82
C PHE A 132 11.75 -4.96 13.80
N ILE A 133 11.26 -6.12 14.25
CA ILE A 133 9.82 -6.45 14.28
C ILE A 133 9.05 -5.49 15.17
N ASN A 134 9.61 -5.12 16.32
CA ASN A 134 8.97 -4.25 17.31
C ASN A 134 9.30 -2.75 17.12
N CYS A 135 10.05 -2.38 16.07
CA CYS A 135 10.39 -0.99 15.83
C CYS A 135 9.15 -0.22 15.33
N ARG A 136 8.63 0.69 16.17
CA ARG A 136 7.46 1.53 15.86
C ARG A 136 7.76 2.75 14.99
N GLN A 137 9.02 2.96 14.60
CA GLN A 137 9.45 4.17 13.90
C GLN A 137 9.62 3.92 12.40
N VAL A 138 8.99 4.78 11.59
CA VAL A 138 9.30 4.88 10.15
C VAL A 138 10.73 5.42 10.02
N PRO A 139 11.62 4.82 9.22
CA PRO A 139 12.97 5.34 9.04
C PRO A 139 12.94 6.79 8.54
N VAL A 140 13.45 7.73 9.34
CA VAL A 140 13.65 9.12 8.91
C VAL A 140 14.86 9.15 7.96
N PRO A 141 14.81 9.82 6.80
CA PRO A 141 15.99 10.02 5.98
C PRO A 141 16.96 10.99 6.68
N ASP A 142 18.23 10.60 6.83
CA ASP A 142 19.29 11.40 7.46
C ASP A 142 19.69 12.62 6.61
N HIS A 143 18.82 13.61 6.41
CA HIS A 143 19.20 14.88 5.77
C HIS A 143 18.66 16.06 6.58
N GLN A 144 19.39 16.44 7.65
CA GLN A 144 19.66 17.81 8.11
C GLN A 144 20.30 17.78 9.52
N GLN A 145 21.59 17.48 9.60
CA GLN A 145 22.43 18.01 10.68
C GLN A 145 23.29 19.12 10.08
N GLN A 146 22.75 20.34 10.09
CA GLN A 146 23.55 21.54 9.85
C GLN A 146 24.31 21.85 11.14
N ILE A 147 25.63 21.71 11.04
CA ILE A 147 26.63 22.12 12.01
C ILE A 147 26.52 23.64 12.23
N SER A 148 26.50 24.09 13.48
CA SER A 148 26.82 25.48 13.86
C SER A 148 27.74 25.48 15.09
N PRO A 149 28.68 26.43 15.20
CA PRO A 149 29.92 26.21 15.94
C PRO A 149 29.84 26.61 17.43
N VAL A 150 30.41 25.73 18.25
CA VAL A 150 31.20 25.89 19.48
C VAL A 150 31.19 27.26 20.18
N THR A 151 30.72 27.26 21.44
CA THR A 151 31.30 28.07 22.51
C THR A 151 31.66 27.17 23.70
N ALA A 152 32.94 27.20 24.06
CA ALA A 152 33.55 26.39 25.10
C ALA A 152 33.15 26.85 26.51
N GLY A 153 32.88 25.89 27.40
CA GLY A 153 32.70 26.10 28.83
C GLY A 153 32.90 24.78 29.57
N LEU A 154 33.96 24.72 30.37
CA LEU A 154 34.48 23.57 31.11
C LEU A 154 33.55 23.11 32.25
N GLY A 155 33.40 21.80 32.45
CA GLY A 155 32.85 21.18 33.66
C GLY A 155 32.44 19.72 33.45
N GLY A 156 33.08 18.79 34.16
CA GLY A 156 33.02 17.34 33.88
C GLY A 156 31.86 16.53 34.50
N TYR A 157 31.90 15.23 34.13
CA TYR A 157 31.09 14.05 34.54
C TYR A 157 29.88 13.67 33.65
N PRO A 158 29.52 12.36 33.57
CA PRO A 158 29.54 11.56 32.34
C PRO A 158 28.21 11.49 31.58
N GLU A 159 28.32 11.05 30.31
CA GLU A 159 27.26 10.76 29.34
C GLU A 159 25.97 10.20 29.96
N ALA A 160 24.97 11.07 30.08
CA ALA A 160 23.59 10.66 30.16
C ALA A 160 23.13 10.20 28.77
N TYR A 161 23.19 8.90 28.53
CA TYR A 161 22.33 8.27 27.53
C TYR A 161 20.88 8.62 27.87
N LEU A 162 20.26 9.46 27.05
CA LEU A 162 18.85 9.80 27.16
C LEU A 162 18.05 8.55 26.79
N GLY A 163 17.72 7.77 27.82
CA GLY A 163 16.87 6.59 27.73
C GLY A 163 15.52 6.96 27.13
N THR A 164 15.15 6.25 26.06
CA THR A 164 13.76 6.14 25.63
C THR A 164 13.32 4.74 26.00
N ASP A 165 12.33 4.66 26.89
CA ASP A 165 11.70 3.42 27.36
C ASP A 165 11.16 2.60 26.18
N CYS A 166 12.00 1.73 25.63
CA CYS A 166 11.55 0.52 24.99
C CYS A 166 11.38 -0.47 26.14
N GLY A 167 10.14 -0.76 26.53
CA GLY A 167 9.82 -1.78 27.53
C GLY A 167 10.26 -3.15 27.03
N ALA A 168 11.55 -3.42 27.07
CA ALA A 168 12.13 -4.73 26.93
C ALA A 168 11.90 -5.42 28.27
N LEU A 169 10.96 -6.37 28.31
CA LEU A 169 11.10 -7.46 29.26
C LEU A 169 12.44 -8.14 28.93
N GLY A 170 13.49 -7.75 29.65
CA GLY A 170 14.76 -8.46 29.66
C GLY A 170 14.53 -9.82 30.28
N THR A 171 14.21 -10.81 29.45
CA THR A 171 14.25 -12.23 29.83
C THR A 171 15.48 -12.85 29.21
N ASN A 172 16.26 -13.52 30.07
CA ASN A 172 17.54 -14.17 29.79
C ASN A 172 17.57 -14.88 28.42
N LEU A 173 18.61 -14.62 27.61
CA LEU A 173 18.86 -15.23 26.30
C LEU A 173 19.21 -16.73 26.33
N SER A 174 18.96 -17.42 27.45
CA SER A 174 19.22 -18.85 27.59
C SER A 174 17.90 -19.63 27.64
N ALA A 175 17.63 -20.37 26.55
CA ALA A 175 16.51 -21.29 26.32
C ALA A 175 15.14 -20.66 25.97
N GLN A 176 15.05 -19.99 24.82
CA GLN A 176 13.76 -19.72 24.18
C GLN A 176 13.35 -20.93 23.31
N THR A 177 12.20 -21.54 23.58
CA THR A 177 11.65 -22.59 22.73
C THR A 177 11.11 -21.97 21.42
N PRO A 178 11.15 -22.69 20.28
CA PRO A 178 10.58 -22.21 19.02
C PRO A 178 9.14 -21.71 19.15
N ASP A 179 8.32 -22.40 19.96
CA ASP A 179 6.92 -22.05 20.21
C ASP A 179 6.76 -20.64 20.81
N MET A 180 7.63 -20.25 21.74
CA MET A 180 7.59 -18.91 22.35
C MET A 180 8.00 -17.80 21.36
N VAL A 181 8.91 -18.08 20.43
CA VAL A 181 9.32 -17.12 19.39
C VAL A 181 8.18 -16.89 18.40
N GLU A 182 7.50 -17.95 17.95
CA GLU A 182 6.34 -17.84 17.06
C GLU A 182 5.18 -17.06 17.71
N LEU A 183 4.88 -17.34 18.99
CA LEU A 183 3.85 -16.61 19.74
C LEU A 183 4.15 -15.12 19.86
N ARG A 184 5.41 -14.76 20.16
CA ARG A 184 5.81 -13.35 20.22
C ARG A 184 5.68 -12.66 18.86
N PHE A 185 6.11 -13.32 17.79
CA PHE A 185 5.93 -12.80 16.44
C PHE A 185 4.45 -12.55 16.13
N PHE A 186 3.57 -13.49 16.50
CA PHE A 186 2.14 -13.29 16.32
C PHE A 186 1.59 -12.11 17.14
N HIS A 187 2.02 -11.96 18.40
CA HIS A 187 1.65 -10.81 19.21
C HIS A 187 2.10 -9.49 18.56
N SER A 188 3.30 -9.43 17.98
CA SER A 188 3.76 -8.27 17.22
C SER A 188 2.89 -8.00 15.98
N CYS A 189 2.46 -9.03 15.24
CA CYS A 189 1.51 -8.87 14.14
C CYS A 189 0.18 -8.28 14.62
N GLN A 190 -0.36 -8.74 15.74
CA GLN A 190 -1.59 -8.18 16.31
C GLN A 190 -1.43 -6.71 16.72
N SER A 191 -0.33 -6.37 17.38
CA SER A 191 -0.04 -4.99 17.79
C SER A 191 0.04 -4.06 16.57
N ARG A 192 0.70 -4.51 15.50
CA ARG A 192 0.76 -3.77 14.23
C ARG A 192 -0.60 -3.65 13.55
N SER A 193 -1.42 -4.70 13.58
CA SER A 193 -2.80 -4.64 13.07
C SER A 193 -3.63 -3.62 13.83
N ALA A 194 -3.53 -3.57 15.16
CA ALA A 194 -4.24 -2.58 15.98
C ALA A 194 -3.77 -1.14 15.72
N GLU A 195 -2.47 -0.94 15.43
CA GLU A 195 -1.95 0.35 14.94
C GLU A 195 -2.53 0.71 13.57
N ALA A 196 -2.58 -0.24 12.63
CA ALA A 196 -3.11 -0.02 11.30
C ALA A 196 -4.63 0.26 11.32
N VAL A 197 -5.40 -0.33 12.23
CA VAL A 197 -6.80 0.04 12.46
C VAL A 197 -6.93 1.54 12.75
N ARG A 198 -6.04 2.10 13.58
CA ARG A 198 -6.08 3.55 13.88
C ARG A 198 -5.77 4.39 12.64
N GLU A 199 -4.79 3.98 11.83
CA GLU A 199 -4.48 4.65 10.56
C GLU A 199 -5.68 4.61 9.59
N VAL A 200 -6.38 3.48 9.50
CA VAL A 200 -7.60 3.35 8.69
C VAL A 200 -8.73 4.23 9.22
N THR A 201 -8.91 4.31 10.54
CA THR A 201 -9.90 5.21 11.15
C THR A 201 -9.63 6.68 10.82
N GLU A 202 -8.37 7.11 10.89
CA GLU A 202 -8.01 8.49 10.55
C GLU A 202 -8.15 8.78 9.04
N PHE A 203 -7.87 7.78 8.18
CA PHE A 203 -8.20 7.87 6.76
C PHE A 203 -9.71 7.96 6.52
N ALA A 204 -10.53 7.15 7.20
CA ALA A 204 -11.98 7.17 7.06
C ALA A 204 -12.58 8.53 7.44
N LYS A 205 -12.12 9.13 8.55
CA LYS A 205 -12.52 10.50 8.96
C LYS A 205 -12.14 11.57 7.94
N SER A 206 -11.17 11.30 7.07
CA SER A 206 -10.76 12.21 6.02
C SER A 206 -11.66 12.11 4.78
N ILE A 207 -12.54 11.11 4.68
CA ILE A 207 -13.49 10.97 3.58
C ILE A 207 -14.60 12.03 3.75
N PRO A 208 -14.83 12.91 2.76
CA PRO A 208 -15.89 13.92 2.85
C PRO A 208 -17.25 13.28 3.11
N GLY A 209 -17.98 13.76 4.12
CA GLY A 209 -19.30 13.24 4.50
C GLY A 209 -19.28 12.11 5.55
N PHE A 210 -18.12 11.50 5.83
CA PHE A 210 -18.05 10.35 6.75
C PHE A 210 -18.32 10.74 8.21
N ILE A 211 -17.75 11.85 8.68
CA ILE A 211 -17.90 12.29 10.08
C ILE A 211 -19.31 12.84 10.38
N GLU A 212 -20.04 13.19 9.32
CA GLU A 212 -21.42 13.66 9.35
C GLU A 212 -22.45 12.51 9.45
N LEU A 213 -22.03 11.26 9.24
CA LEU A 213 -22.86 10.07 9.45
C LEU A 213 -23.16 9.85 10.94
N ASP A 214 -24.19 9.06 11.25
CA ASP A 214 -24.45 8.61 12.62
C ASP A 214 -23.21 7.92 13.21
N LEU A 215 -22.91 8.18 14.48
CA LEU A 215 -21.72 7.65 15.13
C LEU A 215 -21.72 6.10 15.18
N ASN A 216 -22.88 5.47 15.37
CA ASN A 216 -22.99 4.02 15.36
C ASN A 216 -22.77 3.45 13.96
N ASP A 217 -23.23 4.17 12.92
CA ASP A 217 -22.97 3.80 11.53
C ASP A 217 -21.48 3.93 11.21
N GLN A 218 -20.81 5.00 11.63
CA GLN A 218 -19.35 5.15 11.48
C GLN A 218 -18.58 3.98 12.12
N VAL A 219 -18.96 3.58 13.35
CA VAL A 219 -18.37 2.44 14.06
C VAL A 219 -18.65 1.13 13.32
N THR A 220 -19.88 0.93 12.83
CA THR A 220 -20.29 -0.27 12.09
C THR A 220 -19.53 -0.41 10.77
N LEU A 221 -19.41 0.67 10.00
CA LEU A 221 -18.64 0.70 8.76
C LEU A 221 -17.17 0.33 8.99
N LEU A 222 -16.55 0.88 10.03
CA LEU A 222 -15.18 0.53 10.40
C LEU A 222 -15.06 -0.92 10.89
N LYS A 223 -15.99 -1.40 11.72
CA LYS A 223 -16.01 -2.78 12.24
C LYS A 223 -15.97 -3.81 11.10
N TYR A 224 -16.81 -3.64 10.08
CA TYR A 224 -16.87 -4.58 8.97
C TYR A 224 -15.87 -4.29 7.84
N GLY A 225 -15.44 -3.04 7.67
CA GLY A 225 -14.55 -2.65 6.57
C GLY A 225 -13.05 -2.76 6.88
N VAL A 226 -12.64 -2.66 8.15
CA VAL A 226 -11.20 -2.47 8.46
C VAL A 226 -10.34 -3.66 8.07
N ILE A 227 -10.78 -4.90 8.30
CA ILE A 227 -9.97 -6.09 7.95
C ILE A 227 -9.85 -6.21 6.42
N GLU A 228 -10.90 -5.88 5.68
CA GLU A 228 -10.87 -5.83 4.20
C GLU A 228 -9.83 -4.80 3.72
N VAL A 229 -9.83 -3.60 4.31
CA VAL A 229 -8.84 -2.55 4.03
C VAL A 229 -7.42 -3.01 4.36
N LEU A 230 -7.20 -3.65 5.52
CA LEU A 230 -5.89 -4.17 5.90
C LEU A 230 -5.36 -5.21 4.91
N ILE A 231 -6.21 -6.11 4.42
CA ILE A 231 -5.82 -7.11 3.40
C ILE A 231 -5.42 -6.42 2.08
N ILE A 232 -6.17 -5.41 1.65
CA ILE A 232 -5.83 -4.61 0.47
C ILE A 232 -4.50 -3.86 0.67
N MET A 233 -4.27 -3.27 1.85
CA MET A 233 -3.03 -2.57 2.17
C MET A 233 -1.81 -3.50 2.28
N MET A 234 -1.99 -4.77 2.66
CA MET A 234 -0.94 -5.78 2.63
C MET A 234 -0.54 -6.17 1.20
N SER A 235 -1.48 -6.10 0.25
CA SER A 235 -1.24 -6.60 -1.11
C SER A 235 -0.03 -5.94 -1.81
N PRO A 236 0.17 -4.61 -1.78
CA PRO A 236 1.39 -3.95 -2.26
C PRO A 236 2.71 -4.46 -1.67
N LEU A 237 2.68 -4.94 -0.43
CA LEU A 237 3.84 -5.39 0.35
C LEU A 237 4.26 -6.81 -0.02
N MET A 238 3.39 -7.55 -0.72
CA MET A 238 3.57 -8.94 -1.08
C MET A 238 4.04 -9.11 -2.53
N ASN A 239 4.89 -10.12 -2.73
CA ASN A 239 5.17 -10.74 -4.02
C ASN A 239 4.97 -12.27 -3.90
N LYS A 240 5.35 -13.02 -4.93
CA LYS A 240 5.20 -14.49 -4.94
C LYS A 240 6.08 -15.20 -3.88
N ASP A 241 7.16 -14.56 -3.46
CA ASP A 241 8.24 -15.13 -2.65
C ASP A 241 8.16 -14.71 -1.17
N GLY A 242 7.41 -13.65 -0.83
CA GLY A 242 7.32 -13.14 0.55
C GLY A 242 6.66 -11.77 0.67
N THR A 243 6.73 -11.22 1.87
CA THR A 243 6.08 -9.95 2.26
C THR A 243 7.03 -9.01 2.98
N LEU A 244 6.88 -7.71 2.75
CA LEU A 244 7.50 -6.69 3.59
C LEU A 244 6.73 -6.53 4.91
N ILE A 245 7.46 -6.39 6.01
CA ILE A 245 6.94 -6.01 7.34
C ILE A 245 7.82 -4.91 7.95
N SER A 246 7.46 -4.39 9.13
CA SER A 246 8.19 -3.33 9.84
C SER A 246 8.56 -2.15 8.95
N TYR A 247 7.55 -1.56 8.30
CA TYR A 247 7.72 -0.41 7.40
C TYR A 247 8.73 -0.64 6.25
N GLY A 248 8.90 -1.89 5.83
CA GLY A 248 9.79 -2.27 4.72
C GLY A 248 11.22 -2.57 5.15
N GLN A 249 11.51 -2.60 6.45
CA GLN A 249 12.82 -2.98 6.98
C GLN A 249 13.07 -4.49 6.93
N ILE A 250 12.01 -5.30 6.89
CA ILE A 250 12.11 -6.76 6.87
C ILE A 250 11.39 -7.31 5.65
N PHE A 251 11.99 -8.30 4.99
CA PHE A 251 11.33 -9.16 4.03
C PHE A 251 11.21 -10.56 4.60
N MET A 252 9.99 -10.99 4.90
CA MET A 252 9.72 -12.33 5.41
C MET A 252 9.29 -13.24 4.25
N THR A 253 9.99 -14.37 4.10
CA THR A 253 9.70 -15.30 3.00
C THR A 253 8.37 -16.01 3.20
N ARG A 254 7.67 -16.28 2.09
CA ARG A 254 6.42 -17.03 2.09
C ARG A 254 6.63 -18.46 2.56
N GLU A 255 7.76 -19.07 2.20
CA GLU A 255 8.09 -20.44 2.61
C GLU A 255 8.27 -20.54 4.13
N PHE A 256 8.95 -19.56 4.74
CA PHE A 256 9.05 -19.52 6.18
C PHE A 256 7.68 -19.34 6.86
N LEU A 257 6.85 -18.42 6.36
CA LEU A 257 5.48 -18.25 6.87
C LEU A 257 4.63 -19.53 6.78
N LYS A 258 4.85 -20.37 5.75
CA LYS A 258 4.22 -21.68 5.60
C LYS A 258 4.73 -22.71 6.59
N SER A 259 5.98 -22.59 7.03
CA SER A 259 6.60 -23.50 7.99
C SER A 259 6.16 -23.27 9.43
N LEU A 260 5.56 -22.11 9.74
CA LEU A 260 5.03 -21.80 11.08
C LEU A 260 3.92 -22.79 11.50
N ARG A 261 3.75 -22.96 12.81
CA ARG A 261 2.77 -23.92 13.34
C ARG A 261 1.33 -23.52 12.99
N LYS A 262 0.44 -24.51 12.95
CA LYS A 262 -0.99 -24.26 12.71
C LYS A 262 -1.63 -23.60 13.94
N PRO A 263 -2.65 -22.74 13.76
CA PRO A 263 -3.23 -22.28 12.48
C PRO A 263 -2.50 -21.09 11.80
N PHE A 264 -1.35 -20.61 12.30
CA PHE A 264 -0.69 -19.40 11.76
C PHE A 264 -0.32 -19.50 10.28
N CYS A 265 0.28 -20.62 9.86
CA CYS A 265 0.65 -20.81 8.46
C CYS A 265 -0.55 -20.79 7.51
N GLN A 266 -1.71 -21.27 7.97
CA GLN A 266 -2.96 -21.28 7.19
C GLN A 266 -3.55 -19.87 7.07
N MET A 267 -3.28 -18.99 8.02
CA MET A 267 -3.83 -17.64 8.04
C MET A 267 -3.27 -16.78 6.92
N MET A 268 -1.98 -16.92 6.57
CA MET A 268 -1.31 -16.03 5.61
C MET A 268 -1.46 -16.47 4.14
N GLU A 269 -1.59 -17.76 3.87
CA GLU A 269 -1.59 -18.27 2.50
C GLU A 269 -2.73 -17.70 1.62
N PRO A 270 -3.99 -17.60 2.08
CA PRO A 270 -5.05 -16.97 1.30
C PRO A 270 -4.75 -15.50 0.94
N LYS A 271 -4.04 -14.78 1.82
CA LYS A 271 -3.66 -13.38 1.59
C LYS A 271 -2.57 -13.28 0.53
N PHE A 272 -1.62 -14.21 0.49
CA PHE A 272 -0.64 -14.28 -0.61
C PHE A 272 -1.31 -14.56 -1.95
N GLU A 273 -2.19 -15.56 -2.01
CA GLU A 273 -2.91 -15.92 -3.24
C GLU A 273 -3.76 -14.76 -3.78
N PHE A 274 -4.50 -14.11 -2.89
CA PHE A 274 -5.25 -12.91 -3.20
C PHE A 274 -4.32 -11.79 -3.69
N SER A 275 -3.27 -11.48 -2.93
CA SER A 275 -2.35 -10.37 -3.23
C SER A 275 -1.66 -10.54 -4.57
N VAL A 276 -1.22 -11.76 -4.92
CA VAL A 276 -0.60 -12.03 -6.22
C VAL A 276 -1.58 -11.72 -7.36
N LYS A 277 -2.85 -12.15 -7.25
CA LYS A 277 -3.91 -11.87 -8.23
C LYS A 277 -4.26 -10.37 -8.26
N PHE A 278 -4.49 -9.76 -7.10
CA PHE A 278 -4.82 -8.33 -6.96
C PHE A 278 -3.73 -7.44 -7.56
N ASN A 279 -2.46 -7.76 -7.33
CA ASN A 279 -1.34 -6.99 -7.87
C ASN A 279 -1.21 -7.04 -9.40
N THR A 280 -1.86 -7.99 -10.07
CA THR A 280 -1.92 -8.02 -11.55
C THR A 280 -2.83 -6.93 -12.13
N LEU A 281 -3.68 -6.30 -11.31
CA LEU A 281 -4.49 -5.15 -11.70
C LEU A 281 -3.65 -3.88 -11.88
N GLU A 282 -2.38 -3.89 -11.45
CA GLU A 282 -1.39 -2.81 -11.64
C GLU A 282 -1.86 -1.41 -11.17
N LEU A 283 -2.78 -1.35 -10.21
CA LEU A 283 -3.23 -0.11 -9.55
C LEU A 283 -2.06 0.71 -8.98
N ASP A 284 -2.17 2.03 -8.92
CA ASP A 284 -1.24 2.88 -8.18
C ASP A 284 -1.83 3.36 -6.84
N ASP A 285 -1.08 4.15 -6.08
CA ASP A 285 -1.52 4.64 -4.77
C ASP A 285 -2.78 5.53 -4.84
N SER A 286 -3.01 6.22 -5.97
CA SER A 286 -4.20 7.06 -6.16
C SER A 286 -5.46 6.22 -6.41
N ASP A 287 -5.34 5.14 -7.19
CA ASP A 287 -6.44 4.18 -7.38
C ASP A 287 -6.77 3.47 -6.06
N MET A 288 -5.73 3.10 -5.30
CA MET A 288 -5.87 2.41 -4.01
C MET A 288 -6.62 3.29 -3.00
N ALA A 289 -6.30 4.59 -2.91
CA ALA A 289 -6.97 5.51 -1.99
C ALA A 289 -8.50 5.53 -2.18
N LEU A 290 -8.95 5.66 -3.43
CA LEU A 290 -10.36 5.63 -3.78
C LEU A 290 -11.00 4.27 -3.48
N PHE A 291 -10.31 3.18 -3.81
CA PHE A 291 -10.83 1.84 -3.57
C PHE A 291 -10.98 1.52 -2.08
N LEU A 292 -10.06 1.99 -1.22
CA LEU A 292 -10.21 1.85 0.23
C LEU A 292 -11.44 2.61 0.75
N ALA A 293 -11.69 3.82 0.24
CA ALA A 293 -12.88 4.59 0.60
C ALA A 293 -14.18 3.88 0.17
N VAL A 294 -14.22 3.27 -1.02
CA VAL A 294 -15.38 2.45 -1.46
C VAL A 294 -15.64 1.29 -0.50
N ILE A 295 -14.60 0.59 -0.04
CA ILE A 295 -14.73 -0.53 0.91
C ILE A 295 -15.32 -0.06 2.26
N ILE A 296 -14.80 1.05 2.78
CA ILE A 296 -15.24 1.62 4.07
C ILE A 296 -16.73 2.02 3.98
N LEU A 297 -17.15 2.65 2.88
CA LEU A 297 -18.51 3.14 2.68
C LEU A 297 -19.51 2.09 2.16
N SER A 298 -19.36 0.81 2.50
CA SER A 298 -20.31 -0.20 2.00
C SER A 298 -21.64 -0.15 2.76
N GLY A 299 -22.75 0.15 2.07
CA GLY A 299 -24.10 0.23 2.67
C GLY A 299 -24.72 -1.11 3.04
N ASP A 300 -24.06 -2.24 2.72
CA ASP A 300 -24.54 -3.59 2.96
C ASP A 300 -24.09 -4.18 4.32
N ARG A 301 -23.51 -3.36 5.22
CA ARG A 301 -23.04 -3.86 6.53
C ARG A 301 -24.22 -4.18 7.46
N PRO A 302 -24.18 -5.32 8.19
CA PRO A 302 -25.20 -5.62 9.18
C PRO A 302 -25.25 -4.59 10.31
N GLY A 303 -26.45 -4.15 10.68
CA GLY A 303 -26.67 -3.25 11.82
C GLY A 303 -26.60 -1.75 11.51
N LEU A 304 -26.47 -1.37 10.24
CA LEU A 304 -26.56 0.04 9.83
C LEU A 304 -27.97 0.61 10.09
N LEU A 305 -28.01 1.82 10.63
CA LEU A 305 -29.22 2.58 10.95
C LEU A 305 -29.68 3.41 9.75
N ASN A 306 -28.76 4.17 9.14
CA ASN A 306 -29.06 5.08 8.03
C ASN A 306 -28.25 4.72 6.79
N VAL A 307 -28.75 3.77 6.01
CA VAL A 307 -28.05 3.25 4.81
C VAL A 307 -27.96 4.28 3.68
N LYS A 308 -29.02 5.08 3.45
CA LYS A 308 -29.11 5.97 2.28
C LYS A 308 -27.99 7.02 2.19
N PRO A 309 -27.63 7.76 3.26
CA PRO A 309 -26.48 8.68 3.21
C PRO A 309 -25.17 7.97 2.89
N ILE A 310 -24.97 6.74 3.41
CA ILE A 310 -23.76 5.94 3.19
C ILE A 310 -23.64 5.56 1.71
N GLU A 311 -24.73 5.06 1.11
CA GLU A 311 -24.78 4.70 -0.32
C GLU A 311 -24.52 5.92 -1.22
N GLN A 312 -25.04 7.10 -0.87
CA GLN A 312 -24.78 8.34 -1.62
C GLN A 312 -23.31 8.75 -1.59
N LEU A 313 -22.65 8.61 -0.43
CA LEU A 313 -21.21 8.83 -0.33
C LEU A 313 -20.45 7.78 -1.15
N GLN A 314 -20.83 6.50 -1.06
CA GLN A 314 -20.18 5.42 -1.79
C GLN A 314 -20.30 5.62 -3.31
N GLU A 315 -21.48 6.00 -3.80
CA GLU A 315 -21.74 6.27 -5.22
C GLU A 315 -20.84 7.39 -5.75
N THR A 316 -20.69 8.47 -4.98
CA THR A 316 -19.79 9.59 -5.33
C THR A 316 -18.33 9.11 -5.45
N VAL A 317 -17.86 8.30 -4.50
CA VAL A 317 -16.50 7.73 -4.54
C VAL A 317 -16.36 6.72 -5.69
N LEU A 318 -17.38 5.92 -5.99
CA LEU A 318 -17.40 4.98 -7.11
C LEU A 318 -17.28 5.69 -8.47
N HIS A 319 -18.01 6.79 -8.67
CA HIS A 319 -17.88 7.61 -9.88
C HIS A 319 -16.46 8.21 -10.01
N SER A 320 -15.89 8.68 -8.89
CA SER A 320 -14.51 9.18 -8.86
C SER A 320 -13.49 8.09 -9.18
N LEU A 321 -13.66 6.89 -8.62
CA LEU A 321 -12.85 5.71 -8.91
C LEU A 321 -12.95 5.29 -10.39
N GLU A 322 -14.14 5.25 -10.95
CA GLU A 322 -14.33 4.86 -12.36
C GLU A 322 -13.62 5.86 -13.30
N LEU A 323 -13.76 7.16 -13.04
CA LEU A 323 -13.07 8.20 -13.78
C LEU A 323 -11.54 8.08 -13.64
N GLN A 324 -11.05 7.91 -12.41
CA GLN A 324 -9.62 7.74 -12.11
C GLN A 324 -9.04 6.56 -12.90
N LEU A 325 -9.71 5.41 -12.87
CA LEU A 325 -9.24 4.21 -13.57
C LEU A 325 -9.24 4.38 -15.09
N LYS A 326 -10.25 5.06 -15.66
CA LYS A 326 -10.30 5.38 -17.10
C LYS A 326 -9.13 6.27 -17.53
N LEU A 327 -8.77 7.26 -16.70
CA LEU A 327 -7.68 8.20 -16.97
C LEU A 327 -6.29 7.54 -16.80
N ASN A 328 -6.09 6.80 -15.71
CA ASN A 328 -4.80 6.18 -15.39
C ASN A 328 -4.52 4.91 -16.20
N HIS A 329 -5.56 4.17 -16.59
CA HIS A 329 -5.46 2.86 -17.23
C HIS A 329 -6.31 2.76 -18.50
N PRO A 330 -6.10 3.63 -19.51
CA PRO A 330 -6.95 3.69 -20.71
C PRO A 330 -6.96 2.39 -21.53
N ASP A 331 -5.91 1.56 -21.41
CA ASP A 331 -5.77 0.27 -22.09
C ASP A 331 -6.54 -0.89 -21.37
N SER A 332 -7.11 -0.64 -20.18
CA SER A 332 -7.70 -1.63 -19.28
C SER A 332 -9.22 -1.47 -19.12
N LEU A 333 -9.97 -1.65 -20.22
CA LEU A 333 -11.42 -1.37 -20.32
C LEU A 333 -12.32 -1.97 -19.23
N GLN A 334 -11.93 -3.11 -18.63
CA GLN A 334 -12.73 -3.83 -17.63
C GLN A 334 -12.14 -3.73 -16.21
N LEU A 335 -11.22 -2.78 -15.98
CA LEU A 335 -10.51 -2.67 -14.70
C LEU A 335 -11.44 -2.35 -13.53
N PHE A 336 -12.40 -1.43 -13.73
CA PHE A 336 -13.38 -1.05 -12.71
C PHE A 336 -14.19 -2.27 -12.23
N ALA A 337 -14.84 -2.99 -13.17
CA ALA A 337 -15.60 -4.20 -12.85
C ALA A 337 -14.73 -5.29 -12.18
N LYS A 338 -13.51 -5.52 -12.69
CA LYS A 338 -12.56 -6.47 -12.09
C LYS A 338 -12.17 -6.10 -10.67
N LEU A 339 -12.07 -4.81 -10.37
CA LEU A 339 -11.73 -4.30 -9.06
C LEU A 339 -12.89 -4.47 -8.08
N LEU A 340 -14.12 -4.14 -8.48
CA LEU A 340 -15.31 -4.37 -7.66
C LEU A 340 -15.50 -5.85 -7.32
N GLN A 341 -15.23 -6.76 -8.26
CA GLN A 341 -15.27 -8.20 -8.00
C GLN A 341 -14.33 -8.64 -6.87
N LYS A 342 -13.26 -7.87 -6.58
CA LYS A 342 -12.36 -8.15 -5.46
C LYS A 342 -12.97 -7.89 -4.09
N MET A 343 -14.01 -7.08 -4.00
CA MET A 343 -14.73 -6.88 -2.75
C MET A 343 -15.39 -8.19 -2.29
N THR A 344 -15.97 -8.97 -3.20
CA THR A 344 -16.53 -10.29 -2.88
C THR A 344 -15.45 -11.27 -2.41
N ASP A 345 -14.30 -11.31 -3.10
CA ASP A 345 -13.16 -12.15 -2.70
C ASP A 345 -12.69 -11.81 -1.27
N LEU A 346 -12.69 -10.51 -0.89
CA LEU A 346 -12.28 -10.06 0.44
C LEU A 346 -13.18 -10.59 1.55
N ARG A 347 -14.52 -10.60 1.33
CA ARG A 347 -15.48 -11.07 2.34
C ARG A 347 -15.15 -12.48 2.80
N GLN A 348 -14.89 -13.40 1.85
CA GLN A 348 -14.50 -14.78 2.17
C GLN A 348 -13.19 -14.85 2.95
N ILE A 349 -12.17 -14.07 2.54
CA ILE A 349 -10.87 -14.07 3.22
C ILE A 349 -10.98 -13.55 4.65
N VAL A 350 -11.87 -12.59 4.90
CA VAL A 350 -12.15 -12.07 6.25
C VAL A 350 -12.87 -13.14 7.08
N THR A 351 -13.91 -13.79 6.56
CA THR A 351 -14.59 -14.89 7.25
C THR A 351 -13.61 -16.01 7.64
N ASP A 352 -12.77 -16.45 6.71
CA ASP A 352 -11.75 -17.46 6.98
C ASP A 352 -10.72 -16.99 8.02
N HIS A 353 -10.34 -15.70 7.97
CA HIS A 353 -9.42 -15.12 8.94
C HIS A 353 -9.99 -15.12 10.36
N VAL A 354 -11.24 -14.69 10.54
CA VAL A 354 -11.90 -14.69 11.85
C VAL A 354 -12.01 -16.12 12.39
N HIS A 355 -12.44 -17.08 11.56
CA HIS A 355 -12.51 -18.48 11.96
C HIS A 355 -11.15 -19.03 12.45
N LEU A 356 -10.06 -18.71 11.75
CA LEU A 356 -8.72 -19.14 12.15
C LEU A 356 -8.25 -18.47 13.45
N ILE A 357 -8.61 -17.20 13.68
CA ILE A 357 -8.34 -16.51 14.95
C ILE A 357 -9.12 -17.17 16.09
N GLU A 358 -10.38 -17.55 15.89
CA GLU A 358 -11.17 -18.27 16.90
C GLU A 358 -10.61 -19.64 17.22
N LEU A 359 -10.17 -20.39 16.21
CA LEU A 359 -9.50 -21.67 16.40
C LEU A 359 -8.23 -21.49 17.23
N LEU A 360 -7.43 -20.48 16.89
CA LEU A 360 -6.20 -20.15 17.59
C LEU A 360 -6.47 -19.79 19.06
N LYS A 361 -7.53 -19.03 19.37
CA LYS A 361 -7.96 -18.74 20.76
C LYS A 361 -8.32 -19.99 21.56
N LYS A 362 -8.78 -21.05 20.89
CA LYS A 362 -9.16 -22.31 21.54
C LYS A 362 -7.95 -23.23 21.74
N THR A 363 -6.98 -23.21 20.83
CA THR A 363 -5.83 -24.11 20.86
C THR A 363 -4.65 -23.56 21.64
N GLU A 364 -4.50 -22.24 21.73
CA GLU A 364 -3.36 -21.57 22.38
C GLU A 364 -3.77 -20.88 23.68
N VAL A 365 -3.46 -21.52 24.82
CA VAL A 365 -3.85 -21.04 26.16
C VAL A 365 -3.27 -19.64 26.46
N ASP A 366 -2.05 -19.37 26.01
CA ASP A 366 -1.35 -18.10 26.25
C ASP A 366 -1.67 -17.02 25.20
N MET A 367 -2.55 -17.31 24.24
CA MET A 367 -2.88 -16.34 23.21
C MET A 367 -4.00 -15.41 23.65
N PHE A 368 -3.63 -14.16 23.90
CA PHE A 368 -4.56 -13.06 24.09
C PHE A 368 -4.67 -12.22 22.81
N LEU A 369 -5.91 -11.98 22.41
CA LEU A 369 -6.19 -11.10 21.28
C LEU A 369 -6.14 -9.65 21.75
N HIS A 370 -5.54 -8.76 20.95
CA HIS A 370 -5.55 -7.32 21.27
C HIS A 370 -6.99 -6.81 21.46
N PRO A 371 -7.32 -6.05 22.53
CA PRO A 371 -8.70 -5.68 22.87
C PRO A 371 -9.50 -5.03 21.72
N LEU A 372 -8.86 -4.10 20.99
CA LEU A 372 -9.47 -3.49 19.80
C LEU A 372 -9.83 -4.50 18.71
N LEU A 373 -8.94 -5.48 18.44
CA LEU A 373 -9.20 -6.52 17.45
C LEU A 373 -10.29 -7.48 17.92
N GLN A 374 -10.37 -7.72 19.23
CA GLN A 374 -11.45 -8.50 19.82
C GLN A 374 -12.80 -7.84 19.59
N GLU A 375 -12.94 -6.53 19.82
CA GLU A 375 -14.20 -5.81 19.55
C GLU A 375 -14.56 -5.78 18.06
N ILE A 376 -13.56 -5.65 17.18
CA ILE A 376 -13.79 -5.70 15.72
C ILE A 376 -14.30 -7.07 15.28
N MET A 377 -13.62 -8.14 15.72
CA MET A 377 -13.96 -9.51 15.31
C MET A 377 -15.15 -10.11 16.07
N LYS A 378 -15.57 -9.49 17.17
CA LYS A 378 -16.73 -9.94 17.94
C LYS A 378 -17.99 -9.81 17.08
N ASP A 379 -18.73 -10.91 16.95
CA ASP A 379 -19.95 -10.98 16.15
C ASP A 379 -19.72 -10.61 14.66
N LEU A 380 -18.50 -10.80 14.15
CA LEU A 380 -18.16 -10.58 12.75
C LEU A 380 -18.43 -11.87 11.94
N TYR A 381 -19.51 -11.83 11.15
CA TYR A 381 -20.03 -12.91 10.29
C TYR A 381 -20.58 -14.14 11.01
#